data_AF-A0A087L729-F1
#
_entry.id   AF-A0A087L729-F1
#
_cell.length_a   1.000
_cell.length_b   1.000
_cell.length_c   1.000
_cell.angle_alpha   90.00
_cell.angle_beta   90.00
_cell.angle_gamma   90.00
#
_symmetry.space_group_name_H-M   'P 1'
#
loop_
_entity.id
_entity.type
_entity.pdbx_description
1 polymer ?
#
loop_
_entity_poly.entity_id
_entity_poly.type
_entity_poly.pdbx_seq_one_letter_code
_entity_poly.pdbx_strand_id
1 'polypeptide(L)'
;MNIGFNNLLKGNIYQENPNTHKDVRKDIVFEELENVLVLFDQSKNLLALQLQFKGNTFGILGSGLAKKYSTIKSKETLIGSKYLEMYNEGVSIYLIKPSIFSDTFLLYIRSEDKKKILKHAPSDLLEDGGRFLDFIAEKVFSPQ
;
A
#
# COMPACT_ATOMS: atom_id res chain seq x y z
N MET A 1 7.49 13.96 6.26
CA MET A 1 6.69 15.22 6.43
C MET A 1 5.24 14.88 6.74
N ASN A 2 4.59 15.51 7.72
CA ASN A 2 3.13 15.36 7.90
C ASN A 2 2.42 16.09 6.75
N ILE A 3 1.52 15.39 6.06
CA ILE A 3 0.81 15.91 4.88
C ILE A 3 -0.70 16.03 5.08
N GLY A 4 -1.23 15.63 6.25
CA GLY A 4 -2.65 15.78 6.55
C GLY A 4 -3.18 14.82 7.61
N PHE A 5 -4.50 14.84 7.76
CA PHE A 5 -5.23 13.98 8.69
C PHE A 5 -6.35 13.24 7.96
N ASN A 6 -6.49 11.94 8.26
CA ASN A 6 -7.57 11.10 7.77
C ASN A 6 -8.71 11.12 8.79
N ASN A 7 -9.81 11.80 8.46
CA ASN A 7 -10.96 11.94 9.37
C ASN A 7 -11.70 10.62 9.63
N LEU A 8 -11.70 9.69 8.67
CA LEU A 8 -12.39 8.41 8.77
C LEU A 8 -11.64 7.43 9.68
N LEU A 9 -10.32 7.38 9.55
CA LEU A 9 -9.44 6.49 10.31
C LEU A 9 -8.86 7.15 11.56
N LYS A 10 -9.12 8.45 11.76
CA LYS A 10 -8.65 9.26 12.88
C LYS A 10 -7.12 9.19 13.03
N GLY A 11 -6.40 9.45 11.94
CA GLY A 11 -4.95 9.28 11.90
C GLY A 11 -4.21 10.37 11.12
N ASN A 12 -2.96 10.60 11.48
CA ASN A 12 -2.07 11.52 10.78
C ASN A 12 -1.40 10.80 9.60
N ILE A 13 -1.35 11.48 8.46
CA ILE A 13 -0.72 11.01 7.23
C ILE A 13 0.66 11.65 7.11
N TYR A 14 1.67 10.83 6.86
CA TYR A 14 3.05 11.25 6.63
C TYR A 14 3.51 10.79 5.27
N GLN A 15 4.28 11.64 4.60
CA GLN A 15 4.98 11.31 3.37
C GLN A 15 6.48 11.44 3.57
N GLU A 16 7.21 10.40 3.19
CA GLU A 16 8.66 10.42 3.08
C GLU A 16 9.03 10.16 1.62
N ASN A 17 9.94 10.98 1.09
CA ASN A 17 10.54 10.75 -0.22
C ASN A 17 11.96 10.25 0.05
N PRO A 18 12.21 8.92 -0.06
CA PRO A 18 13.51 8.37 0.27
C PRO A 18 14.58 8.94 -0.65
N ASN A 19 15.54 9.66 -0.07
CA ASN A 19 16.67 10.17 -0.83
C ASN A 19 17.50 8.99 -1.34
N THR A 20 17.86 9.02 -2.62
CA THR A 20 18.73 8.03 -3.29
C THR A 20 20.19 8.09 -2.81
N HIS A 21 20.49 8.91 -1.80
CA HIS A 21 21.86 9.21 -1.37
C HIS A 21 22.11 8.58 0.01
N LYS A 22 23.05 7.64 0.00
CA LYS A 22 23.55 6.72 1.03
C LYS A 22 23.95 7.29 2.40
N ASP A 23 23.57 8.51 2.76
CA ASP A 23 24.18 9.22 3.90
C ASP A 23 23.16 9.68 4.94
N VAL A 24 22.29 8.76 5.34
CA VAL A 24 21.48 8.96 6.53
C VAL A 24 21.56 7.69 7.36
N ARG A 25 22.37 7.71 8.43
CA ARG A 25 22.24 6.76 9.55
C ARG A 25 20.83 6.92 10.11
N LYS A 26 19.92 6.12 9.61
CA LYS A 26 18.60 5.87 10.18
C LYS A 26 18.48 4.36 10.18
N ASP A 27 17.98 3.81 11.27
CA ASP A 27 17.85 2.36 11.49
C ASP A 27 16.90 1.67 10.47
N ILE A 28 16.37 2.44 9.51
CA ILE A 28 15.49 2.02 8.43
C ILE A 28 16.00 2.67 7.14
N VAL A 29 16.53 1.83 6.23
CA VAL A 29 17.02 2.22 4.91
C VAL A 29 15.92 1.97 3.89
N PHE A 30 15.39 3.05 3.31
CA PHE A 30 14.37 3.01 2.25
C PHE A 30 15.04 3.14 0.86
N GLU A 31 16.07 2.35 0.60
CA GLU A 31 16.71 2.30 -0.72
C GLU A 31 15.70 1.78 -1.77
N GLU A 32 15.81 2.28 -3.00
CA GLU A 32 14.97 1.89 -4.16
C GLU A 32 13.46 2.26 -4.06
N LEU A 33 13.08 3.07 -3.09
CA LEU A 33 11.72 3.61 -2.98
C LEU A 33 11.63 5.03 -3.54
N GLU A 34 10.55 5.34 -4.26
CA GLU A 34 10.25 6.70 -4.75
C GLU A 34 9.45 7.51 -3.74
N ASN A 35 8.50 6.85 -3.10
CA ASN A 35 7.52 7.48 -2.24
C ASN A 35 7.06 6.51 -1.16
N VAL A 36 6.91 7.02 0.05
CA VAL A 36 6.43 6.28 1.22
C VAL A 36 5.34 7.11 1.88
N LEU A 37 4.15 6.54 1.98
CA LEU A 37 3.02 7.14 2.71
C LEU A 37 2.69 6.29 3.92
N VAL A 38 2.56 6.92 5.08
CA VAL A 38 2.32 6.23 6.35
C VAL A 38 1.16 6.89 7.07
N LEU A 39 0.22 6.08 7.56
CA LEU A 39 -0.90 6.52 8.37
C LEU A 39 -0.75 5.95 9.79
N PHE A 40 -0.69 6.83 10.77
CA PHE A 40 -0.70 6.46 12.20
C PHE A 40 -1.96 6.97 12.88
N ASP A 41 -2.54 6.19 13.80
CA ASP A 41 -3.60 6.69 14.67
C ASP A 41 -3.08 7.74 15.68
N GLN A 42 -3.99 8.29 16.47
CA GLN A 42 -3.67 9.25 17.54
C GLN A 42 -2.75 8.65 18.63
N SER A 43 -2.72 7.33 18.78
CA SER A 43 -1.86 6.60 19.71
C SER A 43 -0.52 6.19 19.08
N LYS A 44 -0.23 6.63 17.85
CA LYS A 44 0.97 6.31 17.06
C LYS A 44 1.08 4.86 16.61
N ASN A 45 -0.03 4.10 16.57
CA ASN A 45 -0.04 2.77 15.96
C ASN A 45 -0.15 2.86 14.45
N LEU A 46 0.58 2.00 13.73
CA LEU A 46 0.52 1.94 12.27
C LEU A 46 -0.83 1.40 11.81
N LEU A 47 -1.53 2.18 11.00
CA LEU A 47 -2.82 1.81 10.40
C LEU A 47 -2.66 1.30 8.97
N ALA A 48 -1.90 2.05 8.18
CA ALA A 48 -1.66 1.77 6.77
C ALA A 48 -0.30 2.29 6.33
N LEU A 49 0.28 1.64 5.33
CA LEU A 49 1.56 2.00 4.71
C LEU A 49 1.45 1.76 3.20
N GLN A 50 1.85 2.74 2.40
CA GLN A 50 2.06 2.56 0.96
C GLN A 50 3.53 2.79 0.63
N LEU A 51 4.10 1.86 -0.13
CA LEU A 51 5.46 1.92 -0.65
C LEU A 51 5.39 1.91 -2.18
N GLN A 52 6.12 2.83 -2.82
CA GLN A 52 6.35 2.84 -4.26
C GLN A 52 7.80 2.48 -4.53
N PHE A 53 8.03 1.33 -5.17
CA PHE A 53 9.34 0.82 -5.54
C PHE A 53 9.68 1.19 -6.98
N LYS A 54 10.91 1.65 -7.21
CA LYS A 54 11.42 1.95 -8.55
C LYS A 54 11.42 0.69 -9.42
N GLY A 55 10.69 0.73 -10.52
CA GLY A 55 10.65 -0.35 -11.50
C GLY A 55 9.96 -1.63 -11.02
N ASN A 56 10.42 -2.77 -11.54
CA ASN A 56 9.72 -4.05 -11.41
C ASN A 56 10.28 -4.92 -10.28
N THR A 57 9.75 -4.75 -9.08
CA THR A 57 10.09 -5.57 -7.90
C THR A 57 8.99 -6.56 -7.53
N PHE A 58 7.88 -6.61 -8.29
CA PHE A 58 6.68 -7.40 -7.99
C PHE A 58 6.96 -8.88 -7.69
N GLY A 59 7.76 -9.56 -8.52
CA GLY A 59 8.04 -10.99 -8.33
C GLY A 59 8.84 -11.27 -7.05
N ILE A 60 9.84 -10.43 -6.77
CA ILE A 60 10.69 -10.53 -5.58
C ILE A 60 9.87 -10.26 -4.32
N LEU A 61 9.09 -9.16 -4.30
CA LEU A 61 8.23 -8.83 -3.17
C LEU A 61 7.15 -9.89 -2.95
N GLY A 62 6.49 -10.34 -4.02
CA GLY A 62 5.43 -11.36 -3.93
C GLY A 62 5.94 -12.66 -3.32
N SER A 63 7.08 -13.17 -3.79
CA SER A 63 7.70 -14.38 -3.24
C SER A 63 8.17 -14.22 -1.79
N GLY A 64 8.71 -13.05 -1.42
CA GLY A 64 9.09 -12.74 -0.05
C GLY A 64 7.89 -12.70 0.90
N LEU A 65 6.82 -12.00 0.49
CA LEU A 65 5.60 -11.85 1.28
C LEU A 65 4.84 -13.18 1.41
N ALA A 66 4.84 -14.03 0.39
CA ALA A 66 4.21 -15.35 0.44
C ALA A 66 4.77 -16.28 1.53
N LYS A 67 5.95 -15.99 2.10
CA LYS A 67 6.50 -16.71 3.25
C LYS A 67 5.76 -16.43 4.55
N LYS A 68 5.12 -15.26 4.67
CA LYS A 68 4.44 -14.80 5.90
C LYS A 68 2.95 -14.55 5.68
N TYR A 69 2.51 -14.30 4.46
CA TYR A 69 1.12 -13.96 4.15
C TYR A 69 0.51 -14.96 3.19
N SER A 70 -0.73 -15.35 3.46
CA SER A 70 -1.51 -16.23 2.59
C SER A 70 -2.08 -15.44 1.43
N THR A 71 -1.93 -15.96 0.20
CA THR A 71 -2.52 -15.35 -0.99
C THR A 71 -4.03 -15.51 -0.99
N ILE A 72 -4.76 -14.42 -1.20
CA ILE A 72 -6.22 -14.37 -1.26
C ILE A 72 -6.69 -14.24 -2.72
N LYS A 73 -6.04 -13.38 -3.49
CA LYS A 73 -6.40 -13.12 -4.89
C LYS A 73 -5.14 -12.78 -5.68
N SER A 74 -5.06 -13.27 -6.91
CA SER A 74 -3.99 -12.94 -7.85
C SER A 74 -4.59 -12.69 -9.23
N LYS A 75 -4.08 -11.70 -9.94
CA LYS A 75 -4.50 -11.37 -11.31
C LYS A 75 -3.30 -10.87 -12.10
N GLU A 76 -3.17 -11.37 -13.32
CA GLU A 76 -2.20 -10.90 -14.31
C GLU A 76 -2.94 -10.67 -15.63
N THR A 77 -2.72 -9.53 -16.28
CA THR A 77 -3.31 -9.22 -17.58
C THR A 77 -2.30 -9.41 -18.70
N LEU A 78 -2.79 -9.56 -19.94
CA LEU A 78 -1.97 -9.67 -21.15
C LEU A 78 -1.05 -8.46 -21.38
N ILE A 79 -1.44 -7.27 -20.91
CA ILE A 79 -0.64 -6.04 -21.02
C ILE A 79 0.36 -5.86 -19.86
N GLY A 80 0.55 -6.91 -19.06
CA GLY A 80 1.59 -6.99 -18.04
C GLY A 80 1.24 -6.32 -16.71
N SER A 81 -0.02 -5.94 -16.50
CA SER A 81 -0.47 -5.48 -15.18
C SER A 81 -0.58 -6.67 -14.22
N LYS A 82 -0.06 -6.53 -13.00
CA LYS A 82 -0.08 -7.58 -11.98
C LYS A 82 -0.71 -7.09 -10.69
N TYR A 83 -1.43 -7.98 -10.03
CA TYR A 83 -2.10 -7.75 -8.75
C TYR A 83 -1.98 -8.99 -7.89
N LEU A 84 -1.67 -8.78 -6.62
CA LEU A 84 -1.64 -9.82 -5.60
C LEU A 84 -2.19 -9.26 -4.29
N GLU A 85 -3.21 -9.91 -3.76
CA GLU A 85 -3.76 -9.65 -2.43
C GLU A 85 -3.39 -10.79 -1.50
N MET A 86 -2.89 -10.42 -0.33
CA MET A 86 -2.46 -11.35 0.70
C MET A 86 -2.99 -10.94 2.07
N TYR A 87 -3.10 -11.91 2.96
CA TYR A 87 -3.61 -11.72 4.30
C TYR A 87 -2.85 -12.55 5.32
N ASN A 88 -2.63 -11.97 6.51
CA ASN A 88 -2.23 -12.69 7.70
C ASN A 88 -2.66 -11.90 8.94
N GLU A 89 -3.15 -12.58 9.98
CA GLU A 89 -3.37 -12.02 11.34
C GLU A 89 -3.94 -10.60 11.38
N GLY A 90 -5.06 -10.37 10.69
CA GLY A 90 -5.74 -9.07 10.71
C GLY A 90 -5.07 -7.99 9.85
N VAL A 91 -4.13 -8.33 8.97
CA VAL A 91 -3.49 -7.42 8.02
C VAL A 91 -3.78 -7.86 6.59
N SER A 92 -4.12 -6.89 5.73
CA SER A 92 -4.16 -7.08 4.27
C SER A 92 -2.97 -6.40 3.61
N ILE A 93 -2.30 -7.12 2.72
CA ILE A 93 -1.23 -6.61 1.85
C ILE A 93 -1.71 -6.68 0.41
N TYR A 94 -1.51 -5.60 -0.33
CA TYR A 94 -1.77 -5.52 -1.75
C TYR A 94 -0.46 -5.19 -2.45
N LEU A 95 -0.10 -5.97 -3.46
CA LEU A 95 1.05 -5.74 -4.31
C LEU A 95 0.56 -5.54 -5.75
N ILE A 96 1.05 -4.49 -6.39
CA ILE A 96 0.47 -3.96 -7.63
C ILE A 96 1.58 -3.56 -8.58
N LYS A 97 1.42 -3.91 -9.84
CA LYS A 97 2.20 -3.36 -10.94
C LYS A 97 1.23 -2.94 -12.04
N PRO A 98 0.90 -1.64 -12.18
CA PRO A 98 -0.09 -1.17 -13.14
C PRO A 98 0.19 -1.52 -14.61
N SER A 99 1.45 -1.52 -15.03
CA SER A 99 1.85 -1.88 -16.40
C SER A 99 3.28 -2.41 -16.44
N ILE A 100 3.72 -2.95 -17.58
CA ILE A 100 5.05 -3.58 -17.69
C ILE A 100 6.22 -2.62 -17.39
N PHE A 101 6.06 -1.31 -17.66
CA PHE A 101 7.07 -0.27 -17.45
C PHE A 101 6.82 0.60 -16.22
N SER A 102 5.81 0.29 -15.40
CA SER A 102 5.52 1.05 -14.19
C SER A 102 6.30 0.53 -12.99
N ASP A 103 6.34 1.39 -11.98
CA ASP A 103 6.72 1.04 -10.62
C ASP A 103 5.80 -0.02 -10.02
N THR A 104 6.32 -0.64 -8.96
CA THR A 104 5.59 -1.59 -8.14
C THR A 104 5.12 -0.89 -6.87
N PHE A 105 3.85 -1.06 -6.53
CA PHE A 105 3.25 -0.49 -5.33
C PHE A 105 2.93 -1.61 -4.34
N LEU A 106 3.22 -1.36 -3.07
CA LEU A 106 2.78 -2.20 -1.95
C LEU A 106 1.91 -1.35 -1.03
N LEU A 107 0.73 -1.85 -0.70
CA LEU A 107 -0.16 -1.27 0.30
C LEU A 107 -0.37 -2.27 1.43
N TYR A 108 -0.06 -1.86 2.64
CA TYR A 108 -0.42 -2.50 3.89
C TYR A 108 -1.60 -1.75 4.52
N ILE A 109 -2.58 -2.49 5.02
CA ILE A 109 -3.66 -1.93 5.83
C ILE A 109 -4.18 -2.94 6.85
N ARG A 110 -4.46 -2.48 8.08
CA ARG A 110 -5.13 -3.33 9.08
C ARG A 110 -6.56 -3.62 8.64
N SER A 111 -7.01 -4.85 8.85
CA SER A 111 -8.29 -5.36 8.35
C SER A 111 -9.49 -4.63 8.93
N GLU A 112 -9.42 -4.19 10.18
CA GLU A 112 -10.46 -3.36 10.80
C GLU A 112 -10.58 -1.99 10.14
N ASP A 113 -9.46 -1.39 9.76
CA ASP A 113 -9.42 -0.07 9.11
C ASP A 113 -9.85 -0.18 7.64
N LYS A 114 -9.43 -1.25 6.95
CA LYS A 114 -9.97 -1.61 5.63
C LYS A 114 -11.49 -1.71 5.67
N LYS A 115 -12.06 -2.41 6.67
CA LYS A 115 -13.52 -2.53 6.82
C LYS A 115 -14.19 -1.17 6.99
N LYS A 116 -13.59 -0.21 7.70
CA LYS A 116 -14.14 1.16 7.82
C LYS A 116 -14.16 1.87 6.47
N ILE A 117 -13.10 1.76 5.69
CA ILE A 117 -12.99 2.34 4.34
C ILE A 117 -14.04 1.74 3.40
N LEU A 118 -14.19 0.42 3.40
CA LEU A 118 -15.08 -0.28 2.48
C LEU A 118 -16.57 -0.12 2.78
N LYS A 119 -16.97 0.36 3.97
CA LYS A 119 -18.38 0.69 4.25
C LYS A 119 -18.95 1.76 3.30
N HIS A 120 -18.08 2.57 2.70
CA HIS A 120 -18.45 3.64 1.77
C HIS A 120 -18.00 3.34 0.33
N ALA A 121 -17.58 2.10 0.04
CA ALA A 121 -17.15 1.72 -1.29
C ALA A 121 -18.37 1.56 -2.22
N PRO A 122 -18.27 2.01 -3.49
CA PRO A 122 -19.23 1.65 -4.52
C PRO A 122 -19.35 0.12 -4.65
N SER A 123 -20.56 -0.38 -4.88
CA SER A 123 -20.84 -1.82 -4.93
C SER A 123 -20.15 -2.54 -6.10
N ASP A 124 -19.85 -1.82 -7.19
CA ASP A 124 -19.17 -2.31 -8.39
C ASP A 124 -17.63 -2.31 -8.26
N LEU A 125 -17.09 -1.75 -7.18
CA LEU A 125 -15.66 -1.52 -7.01
C LEU A 125 -14.87 -2.82 -6.71
N LEU A 126 -15.51 -3.80 -6.07
CA LEU A 126 -14.85 -5.02 -5.57
C LEU A 126 -14.43 -6.00 -6.69
N GLU A 127 -15.00 -5.83 -7.88
CA GLU A 127 -14.74 -6.72 -9.02
C GLU A 127 -13.47 -6.32 -9.79
N ASP A 128 -13.09 -5.04 -9.76
CA ASP A 128 -11.89 -4.53 -10.40
C ASP A 128 -10.81 -4.20 -9.36
N GLY A 129 -9.79 -5.07 -9.27
CA GLY A 129 -8.67 -4.91 -8.36
C GLY A 129 -7.91 -3.59 -8.53
N GLY A 130 -7.83 -3.03 -9.75
CA GLY A 130 -7.18 -1.74 -9.97
C GLY A 130 -7.96 -0.59 -9.34
N ARG A 131 -9.25 -0.47 -9.70
CA ARG A 131 -10.16 0.55 -9.14
C ARG A 131 -10.30 0.44 -7.62
N PHE A 132 -10.32 -0.79 -7.09
CA PHE A 132 -10.36 -1.05 -5.65
C PHE A 132 -9.16 -0.42 -4.92
N LEU A 133 -7.96 -0.53 -5.50
CA LEU A 133 -6.74 -0.06 -4.87
C LEU A 133 -6.59 1.45 -4.95
N ASP A 134 -6.90 2.05 -6.10
CA ASP A 134 -6.93 3.50 -6.24
C ASP A 134 -7.89 4.11 -5.22
N PHE A 135 -9.07 3.50 -5.06
CA PHE A 135 -10.04 3.90 -4.04
C PHE A 135 -9.48 3.76 -2.62
N ILE A 136 -8.87 2.62 -2.26
CA ILE A 136 -8.31 2.47 -0.90
C ILE A 136 -7.18 3.48 -0.69
N ALA A 137 -6.25 3.61 -1.62
CA ALA A 137 -5.14 4.55 -1.51
C ALA A 137 -5.65 5.99 -1.34
N GLU A 138 -6.62 6.40 -2.15
CA GLU A 138 -7.27 7.71 -2.03
C GLU A 138 -7.91 7.88 -0.64
N LYS A 139 -8.73 6.93 -0.19
CA LYS A 139 -9.45 7.05 1.09
C LYS A 139 -8.55 6.95 2.32
N VAL A 140 -7.37 6.35 2.19
CA VAL A 140 -6.41 6.19 3.29
C VAL A 140 -5.43 7.35 3.36
N PHE A 141 -4.89 7.81 2.24
CA PHE A 141 -3.76 8.76 2.21
C PHE A 141 -4.09 10.13 1.63
N SER A 142 -5.34 10.40 1.23
CA SER A 142 -5.76 11.76 0.91
C SER A 142 -6.22 12.49 2.18
N PRO A 143 -5.74 13.73 2.43
CA PRO A 143 -6.28 14.56 3.50
C PRO A 143 -7.78 14.78 3.32
N GLN A 144 -8.54 14.79 4.42
CA GLN A 144 -10.00 14.96 4.44
C GLN A 144 -10.43 15.99 5.46
#